data_AF-A0AAV9I138-F1
#
_entry.id   AF-A0AAV9I138-F1
#
_cell.length_a   1.000
_cell.length_b   1.000
_cell.length_c   1.000
_cell.angle_alpha   90.00
_cell.angle_beta   90.00
_cell.angle_gamma   90.00
#
_symmetry.space_group_name_H-M   'P 1'
#
loop_
_entity.id
_entity.type
_entity.pdbx_description
1 polymer ?
#
loop_
_entity_poly.entity_id
_entity_poly.type
_entity_poly.pdbx_seq_one_letter_code
_entity_poly.pdbx_strand_id
1 'polypeptide(L)'
;MASNQTQAVKDPVQLEEERLEDAFAHLNQLHLQLRELRSALPRMLEPLKAKQPSPEAMYSTFVRSYDSTIKEVARFGEVLGGQETKQAFDLAGESRKRAPKVKQWRPTEDPNWAEPPSKRIKTV
;
A
#
# COMPACT_ATOMS: atom_id res chain seq x y z
N MET A 1 3.22 34.92 31.22
CA MET A 1 2.08 33.98 31.31
C MET A 1 2.38 32.83 30.38
N ALA A 2 2.71 31.66 30.93
CA ALA A 2 3.05 30.48 30.14
C ALA A 2 1.75 29.74 29.78
N SER A 3 1.42 29.72 28.49
CA SER A 3 0.27 28.98 27.98
C SER A 3 0.60 27.49 27.98
N ASN A 4 0.20 26.80 29.05
CA ASN A 4 0.18 25.34 29.15
C ASN A 4 -0.81 24.80 28.11
N GLN A 5 -0.31 24.26 27.00
CA GLN A 5 -1.10 23.38 26.15
C GLN A 5 -1.29 22.06 26.90
N THR A 6 -2.48 21.88 27.44
CA THR A 6 -2.96 20.59 27.94
C THR A 6 -3.07 19.64 26.74
N GLN A 7 -2.05 18.81 26.50
CA GLN A 7 -2.23 17.60 25.71
C GLN A 7 -3.23 16.72 26.48
N ALA A 8 -4.49 16.69 26.02
CA ALA A 8 -5.48 15.75 26.51
C ALA A 8 -4.92 14.34 26.30
N VAL A 9 -4.76 13.59 27.38
CA VAL A 9 -4.36 12.17 27.34
C VAL A 9 -5.45 11.44 26.57
N LYS A 10 -5.14 10.93 25.37
CA LYS A 10 -6.09 10.17 24.55
C LYS A 10 -6.53 8.92 25.30
N ASP A 11 -7.82 8.60 25.22
CA ASP A 11 -8.37 7.39 25.80
C ASP A 11 -7.76 6.13 25.15
N PRO A 12 -7.60 5.02 25.90
CA PRO A 12 -6.99 3.79 25.36
C PRO A 12 -7.75 3.21 24.16
N VAL A 13 -9.06 3.44 24.08
CA VAL A 13 -9.90 3.04 22.94
C VAL A 13 -9.57 3.87 21.69
N GLN A 14 -9.38 5.18 21.84
CA GLN A 14 -9.04 6.07 20.73
C GLN A 14 -7.65 5.79 20.18
N LEU A 15 -6.69 5.43 21.06
CA LEU A 15 -5.34 5.05 20.64
C LEU A 15 -5.34 3.74 19.84
N GLU A 16 -6.13 2.75 20.25
CA GLU A 16 -6.25 1.49 19.51
C GLU A 16 -6.97 1.69 18.17
N GLU A 17 -7.99 2.56 18.11
CA GLU A 17 -8.66 2.93 16.87
C GLU A 17 -7.68 3.60 15.88
N GLU A 18 -6.90 4.58 16.32
CA GLU A 18 -5.88 5.25 15.49
C GLU A 18 -4.85 4.25 14.96
N ARG A 19 -4.40 3.31 15.79
CA ARG A 19 -3.50 2.23 15.37
C ARG A 19 -4.11 1.32 14.30
N LEU A 20 -5.40 0.97 14.44
CA LEU A 20 -6.11 0.16 13.46
C LEU A 20 -6.27 0.91 12.13
N GLU A 21 -6.53 2.22 12.18
CA GLU A 21 -6.64 3.07 11.01
C GLU A 21 -5.30 3.15 10.25
N ASP A 22 -4.19 3.33 10.96
CA ASP A 22 -2.85 3.36 10.37
C ASP A 22 -2.51 2.01 9.71
N ALA A 23 -2.80 0.90 10.40
CA ALA A 23 -2.60 -0.44 9.84
C ALA A 23 -3.45 -0.67 8.58
N PHE A 24 -4.70 -0.19 8.58
CA PHE A 24 -5.60 -0.31 7.42
C PHE A 24 -5.11 0.54 6.25
N ALA A 25 -4.66 1.78 6.51
CA ALA A 25 -4.08 2.66 5.49
C ALA A 25 -2.83 2.03 4.85
N HIS A 26 -1.95 1.44 5.66
CA HIS A 26 -0.77 0.71 5.20
C HIS A 26 -1.13 -0.48 4.31
N LEU A 27 -2.10 -1.30 4.73
CA LEU A 27 -2.56 -2.45 3.95
C LEU A 27 -3.21 -2.03 2.62
N ASN A 28 -3.94 -0.91 2.59
CA ASN A 28 -4.50 -0.37 1.36
C ASN A 28 -3.37 0.10 0.41
N GLN A 29 -2.38 0.83 0.92
CA GLN A 29 -1.22 1.24 0.12
C GLN A 29 -0.48 0.02 -0.45
N LEU A 30 -0.27 -1.02 0.35
CA LEU A 30 0.35 -2.28 -0.10
C LEU A 30 -0.47 -2.95 -1.20
N HIS A 31 -1.81 -2.95 -1.08
CA HIS A 31 -2.72 -3.47 -2.11
C HIS A 31 -2.60 -2.69 -3.42
N LEU A 32 -2.56 -1.36 -3.37
CA LEU A 32 -2.39 -0.51 -4.54
C LEU A 32 -1.05 -0.80 -5.24
N GLN A 33 0.04 -0.90 -4.48
CA GLN A 33 1.36 -1.25 -5.04
C GLN A 33 1.36 -2.64 -5.71
N LEU A 34 0.73 -3.63 -5.08
CA LEU A 34 0.60 -4.98 -5.66
C LEU A 34 -0.22 -4.95 -6.95
N ARG A 35 -1.28 -4.14 -7.01
CA ARG A 35 -2.10 -3.97 -8.21
C ARG A 35 -1.28 -3.36 -9.35
N GLU A 36 -0.47 -2.36 -9.08
CA GLU A 36 0.40 -1.73 -10.09
C GLU A 36 1.42 -2.72 -10.68
N LEU A 37 1.94 -3.63 -9.85
CA LEU A 37 2.86 -4.69 -10.31
C LEU A 37 2.24 -5.66 -11.32
N ARG A 38 0.90 -5.82 -11.35
CA ARG A 38 0.24 -6.68 -12.35
C ARG A 38 0.50 -6.20 -13.79
N SER A 39 0.76 -4.91 -13.97
CA SER A 39 1.08 -4.31 -15.26
C SER A 39 2.58 -4.29 -15.57
N ALA A 40 3.44 -4.70 -14.62
CA ALA A 40 4.89 -4.53 -14.73
C ALA A 40 5.50 -5.33 -15.90
N LEU A 41 5.18 -6.62 -16.02
CA LEU A 41 5.64 -7.43 -17.16
C LEU A 41 5.13 -6.90 -18.51
N PRO A 42 3.83 -6.59 -18.69
CA PRO A 42 3.36 -5.94 -19.91
C PRO A 42 4.09 -4.63 -20.25
N ARG A 43 4.38 -3.77 -19.25
CA ARG A 43 5.12 -2.50 -19.43
C ARG A 43 6.58 -2.74 -19.81
N MET A 44 7.24 -3.70 -19.16
CA MET A 44 8.62 -4.07 -19.45
C MET A 44 8.79 -4.58 -20.89
N LEU A 45 7.80 -5.28 -21.43
CA LEU A 45 7.86 -5.85 -22.78
C LEU A 45 7.29 -4.91 -23.86
N GLU A 46 6.72 -3.77 -23.47
CA GLU A 46 6.17 -2.79 -24.41
C GLU A 46 7.20 -2.38 -25.48
N PRO A 47 8.47 -2.07 -25.14
CA PRO A 47 9.42 -1.57 -26.13
C PRO A 47 9.73 -2.56 -27.27
N LEU A 48 9.50 -3.86 -27.03
CA LEU A 48 9.68 -4.93 -28.02
C LEU A 48 8.53 -5.01 -29.03
N LYS A 49 7.37 -4.41 -28.72
CA LYS A 49 6.20 -4.37 -29.60
C LYS A 49 6.25 -3.16 -30.55
N ALA A 50 6.96 -2.11 -30.16
CA ALA A 50 7.08 -0.88 -30.94
C ALA A 50 8.04 -1.05 -32.13
N LYS A 51 7.71 -0.41 -33.27
CA LYS A 51 8.66 -0.27 -34.39
C LYS A 51 9.74 0.74 -33.99
N GLN A 52 10.95 0.26 -33.80
CA GLN A 52 12.10 1.08 -33.40
C GLN A 52 12.93 1.47 -34.63
N PRO A 53 13.61 2.64 -34.61
CA PRO A 53 14.38 3.13 -35.75
C PRO A 53 15.67 2.33 -35.97
N SER A 54 16.17 1.63 -34.95
CA SER A 54 17.33 0.73 -35.04
C SER A 54 17.29 -0.36 -33.95
N PRO A 55 18.04 -1.47 -34.13
CA PRO A 55 18.19 -2.49 -33.10
C PRO A 55 18.79 -1.96 -31.79
N GLU A 56 19.72 -1.00 -31.87
CA GLU A 56 20.35 -0.38 -30.70
C GLU A 56 19.36 0.49 -29.91
N ALA A 57 18.48 1.22 -30.61
CA ALA A 57 17.40 1.97 -29.98
C ALA A 57 16.39 1.04 -29.27
N MET A 58 16.11 -0.13 -29.86
CA MET A 58 15.25 -1.14 -29.26
C MET A 58 15.85 -1.71 -27.98
N TYR A 59 17.12 -2.13 -28.02
CA TYR A 59 17.82 -2.70 -26.88
C TYR A 59 17.92 -1.69 -25.73
N SER A 60 18.36 -0.46 -26.01
CA SER A 60 18.49 0.58 -24.97
C SER A 60 17.15 0.93 -24.32
N THR A 61 16.05 0.99 -25.08
CA THR A 61 14.71 1.25 -24.54
C THR A 61 14.21 0.08 -23.69
N PHE A 62 14.44 -1.15 -24.15
CA PHE A 62 14.10 -2.36 -23.39
C PHE A 62 14.86 -2.42 -22.05
N VAL A 63 16.18 -2.23 -22.05
CA VAL A 63 17.00 -2.25 -20.82
C VAL A 63 16.50 -1.22 -19.80
N ARG A 64 16.14 -0.01 -20.25
CA ARG A 64 15.55 1.00 -19.35
C ARG A 64 14.24 0.54 -18.72
N SER A 65 13.35 -0.07 -19.51
CA SER A 65 12.07 -0.59 -19.02
C SER A 65 12.25 -1.78 -18.06
N TYR A 66 13.25 -2.64 -18.33
CA TYR A 66 13.66 -3.73 -17.47
C TYR A 66 14.18 -3.23 -16.12
N ASP A 67 15.15 -2.30 -16.14
CA ASP A 67 15.73 -1.73 -14.93
C ASP A 67 14.68 -1.05 -14.06
N SER A 68 13.74 -0.31 -14.66
CA SER A 68 12.62 0.29 -13.93
C SER A 68 11.74 -0.78 -13.27
N THR A 69 11.36 -1.81 -14.02
CA THR A 69 10.48 -2.89 -13.55
C THR A 69 11.11 -3.68 -12.41
N ILE A 70 12.39 -4.02 -12.52
CA ILE A 70 13.10 -4.73 -11.44
C ILE A 70 13.17 -3.88 -10.18
N LYS A 71 13.43 -2.57 -10.29
CA LYS A 71 13.42 -1.66 -9.14
C LYS A 71 12.04 -1.57 -8.48
N GLU A 72 10.96 -1.54 -9.26
CA GLU A 72 9.60 -1.55 -8.74
C GLU A 72 9.29 -2.83 -7.94
N VAL A 73 9.67 -3.99 -8.49
CA VAL A 73 9.47 -5.30 -7.83
C VAL A 73 10.31 -5.38 -6.55
N ALA A 74 11.58 -4.97 -6.61
CA ALA A 74 12.47 -4.96 -5.44
C ALA A 74 11.91 -4.06 -4.33
N ARG A 75 11.49 -2.84 -4.67
CA ARG A 75 10.88 -1.88 -3.73
C ARG A 75 9.62 -2.47 -3.08
N PHE A 76 8.77 -3.14 -3.85
CA PHE A 76 7.60 -3.80 -3.27
C PHE A 76 7.99 -4.94 -2.31
N GLY A 77 9.02 -5.73 -2.66
CA GLY A 77 9.56 -6.76 -1.79
C GLY A 77 10.06 -6.20 -0.45
N GLU A 78 10.74 -5.06 -0.47
CA GLU A 78 11.20 -4.35 0.73
C GLU A 78 10.01 -3.90 1.60
N VAL A 79 8.98 -3.29 1.01
CA VAL A 79 7.78 -2.87 1.74
C VAL A 79 7.05 -4.08 2.32
N LEU A 80 6.88 -5.14 1.54
CA LEU A 80 6.22 -6.38 1.98
C LEU A 80 6.98 -7.06 3.12
N GLY A 81 8.31 -7.06 3.08
CA GLY A 81 9.18 -7.57 4.14
C GLY A 81 9.38 -6.62 5.32
N GLY A 82 8.86 -5.39 5.23
CA GLY A 82 9.02 -4.36 6.23
C GLY A 82 8.32 -4.67 7.56
N GLN A 83 8.82 -4.06 8.63
CA GLN A 83 8.30 -4.25 9.98
C GLN A 83 6.82 -3.84 10.11
N GLU A 84 6.42 -2.74 9.47
CA GLU A 84 5.03 -2.25 9.46
C GLU A 84 4.06 -3.28 8.86
N THR A 85 4.45 -3.88 7.73
CA THR A 85 3.66 -4.93 7.07
C THR A 85 3.52 -6.16 7.96
N LYS A 86 4.62 -6.57 8.60
CA LYS A 86 4.60 -7.69 9.55
C LYS A 86 3.66 -7.41 10.73
N GLN A 87 3.76 -6.22 11.34
CA GLN A 87 2.91 -5.82 12.46
C GLN A 87 1.43 -5.78 12.08
N ALA A 88 1.09 -5.28 10.89
CA ALA A 88 -0.29 -5.27 10.40
C ALA A 88 -0.85 -6.69 10.22
N PHE A 89 -0.05 -7.62 9.66
CA PHE A 89 -0.46 -9.01 9.52
C PHE A 89 -0.55 -9.75 10.85
N ASP A 90 0.37 -9.50 11.79
CA ASP A 90 0.35 -10.07 13.13
C ASP A 90 -0.93 -9.61 13.87
N LEU A 91 -1.25 -8.31 13.81
CA LEU A 91 -2.47 -7.74 14.39
C LEU A 91 -3.73 -8.39 13.82
N ALA A 92 -3.80 -8.55 12.50
CA ALA A 92 -4.90 -9.24 11.84
C ALA A 92 -4.99 -10.72 12.26
N GLY A 93 -3.85 -11.39 12.41
CA GLY A 93 -3.76 -12.77 12.89
C GLY A 93 -4.29 -12.94 14.31
N GLU A 94 -3.90 -12.05 15.23
CA GLU A 94 -4.42 -12.06 16.61
C GLU A 94 -5.91 -11.73 16.67
N SER A 95 -6.38 -10.79 15.86
CA SER A 95 -7.81 -10.46 15.76
C SER A 95 -8.64 -11.68 15.35
N ARG A 96 -8.21 -12.43 14.31
CA ARG A 96 -8.89 -13.66 13.89
C ARG A 96 -8.92 -14.75 14.96
N LYS A 97 -7.86 -14.87 15.75
CA LYS A 97 -7.81 -15.81 16.89
C LYS A 97 -8.80 -15.43 17.98
N ARG A 98 -8.95 -14.12 18.26
CA ARG A 98 -9.87 -13.59 19.29
C ARG A 98 -11.33 -13.63 18.85
N ALA A 99 -11.62 -13.38 17.57
CA ALA A 99 -12.98 -13.33 17.03
C ALA A 99 -13.06 -14.10 15.69
N PRO A 100 -13.28 -15.43 15.72
CA PRO A 100 -13.26 -16.26 14.51
C PRO A 100 -14.45 -16.05 13.57
N LYS A 101 -15.47 -15.28 13.95
CA LYS A 101 -16.71 -15.07 13.19
C LYS A 101 -16.86 -13.67 12.60
N VAL A 102 -15.77 -12.92 12.41
CA VAL A 102 -15.86 -11.62 11.72
C VAL A 102 -16.34 -11.85 10.29
N LYS A 103 -17.45 -11.21 9.93
CA LYS A 103 -18.01 -11.25 8.57
C LYS A 103 -16.95 -10.69 7.60
N GLN A 104 -16.62 -11.47 6.57
CA GLN A 104 -15.77 -10.98 5.49
C GLN A 104 -16.48 -9.81 4.77
N TRP A 105 -15.77 -8.71 4.61
CA TRP A 105 -16.25 -7.57 3.83
C TRP A 105 -16.35 -7.94 2.35
N ARG A 106 -17.42 -7.51 1.71
CA ARG A 106 -17.55 -7.59 0.25
C ARG A 106 -17.12 -6.26 -0.38
N PRO A 107 -16.49 -6.27 -1.57
CA PRO A 107 -16.18 -5.03 -2.30
C PRO A 107 -17.38 -4.11 -2.55
N THR A 108 -18.61 -4.66 -2.56
CA THR A 108 -19.85 -3.90 -2.70
C THR A 108 -20.27 -3.15 -1.43
N GLU A 109 -19.71 -3.51 -0.27
CA GLU A 109 -20.07 -2.92 1.02
C GLU A 109 -19.31 -1.61 1.30
N ASP A 110 -18.18 -1.38 0.61
CA ASP A 110 -17.46 -0.10 0.60
C ASP A 110 -17.00 0.19 -0.84
N PRO A 111 -17.70 1.06 -1.59
CA PRO A 111 -17.33 1.39 -2.98
C PRO A 111 -15.93 1.99 -3.14
N ASN A 112 -15.41 2.64 -2.08
CA ASN A 112 -14.15 3.37 -2.13
C ASN A 112 -12.99 2.57 -1.51
N TRP A 113 -13.20 1.27 -1.24
CA TRP A 113 -12.21 0.40 -0.61
C TRP A 113 -10.87 0.33 -1.36
N ALA A 114 -10.89 0.59 -2.67
CA ALA A 114 -9.73 0.57 -3.56
C ALA A 114 -9.20 1.97 -3.90
N GLU A 115 -9.75 3.02 -3.29
CA GLU A 115 -9.23 4.37 -3.43
C GLU A 115 -8.13 4.62 -2.38
N PRO A 116 -7.12 5.46 -2.69
CA PRO A 116 -6.18 5.91 -1.67
C PRO A 116 -6.97 6.56 -0.52
N PRO A 117 -6.56 6.41 0.74
CA PRO A 117 -7.23 7.08 1.84
C PRO A 117 -7.22 8.59 1.57
N SER A 118 -8.38 9.13 1.22
CA SER A 118 -8.55 10.57 1.08
C SER A 118 -8.16 11.19 2.41
N LYS A 119 -7.23 12.17 2.39
CA LYS A 119 -6.79 12.89 3.58
C LYS A 119 -8.03 13.26 4.38
N ARG A 120 -8.29 12.59 5.50
CA ARG A 120 -9.42 12.93 6.35
C ARG A 120 -9.16 14.34 6.83
N ILE A 121 -9.89 15.31 6.28
CA ILE A 121 -9.94 16.67 6.80
C ILE A 121 -10.49 16.49 8.21
N LYS A 122 -9.61 16.55 9.21
CA LYS A 122 -10.02 16.61 10.62
C LYS A 122 -10.78 17.92 10.75
N THR A 123 -12.09 17.86 10.64
CA THR A 123 -12.94 19.00 10.95
C THR A 123 -12.94 19.08 12.46
N VAL A 124 -12.31 20.16 12.95
CA VAL A 124 -12.13 20.55 14.35
C VAL A 124 -13.48 20.71 15.04
#